data_AF-A0A0R3QYS8-F1
#
_entry.id   AF-A0A0R3QYS8-F1
#
_cell.length_a   1.000
_cell.length_b   1.000
_cell.length_c   1.000
_cell.angle_alpha   90.00
_cell.angle_beta   90.00
_cell.angle_gamma   90.00
#
_symmetry.space_group_name_H-M   'P 1'
#
loop_
_entity.id
_entity.type
_entity.pdbx_description
1 polymer ?
#
loop_
_entity_poly.entity_id
_entity_poly.type
_entity_poly.pdbx_seq_one_letter_code
_entity_poly.pdbx_strand_id
1 'polypeptide(L)'
;MTMFDSFENYKFRELRALSAAQLKQEKQSTSSQLLHVQQQISDLAYGNYRIYADAGSTTEQCKQLFGKANDLVGDIEKGIESIRESLKQFDSKNDEVVQELHHLQLAESKSSRLWDILSLPMRMDICIRAGYYDMAYLLTNYGVQLQTHGLTKNSIIKQVADKLIDARYHLLDELFNTFAGPIDLANSIQVVNNIRKIPYLSSTQMRIMILQYRDVYLEKRLLDIRSQPDFILRMVEVYRDCMYDTMVLHLAVFPENEISRRQTDVKI
;
A
#
# COMPACT_ATOMS: atom_id res chain seq x y z
N MET A 1 24.76 69.40 18.52
CA MET A 1 25.88 69.97 17.73
C MET A 1 25.88 71.50 17.76
N THR A 2 25.50 72.14 18.88
CA THR A 2 25.31 73.60 18.97
C THR A 2 26.03 74.24 20.18
N MET A 3 26.43 73.43 21.17
CA MET A 3 27.12 73.91 22.38
C MET A 3 28.65 73.96 22.23
N PHE A 4 29.23 73.15 21.33
CA PHE A 4 30.67 73.13 21.04
C PHE A 4 31.06 74.30 20.11
N ASP A 5 30.27 74.54 19.06
CA ASP A 5 30.47 75.64 18.09
C ASP A 5 30.32 77.04 18.71
N SER A 6 29.50 77.17 19.75
CA SER A 6 29.32 78.44 20.49
C SER A 6 30.50 78.74 21.41
N PHE A 7 31.12 77.70 21.98
CA PHE A 7 32.31 77.82 22.81
C PHE A 7 33.56 78.17 21.99
N GLU A 8 33.72 77.54 20.82
CA GLU A 8 34.80 77.88 19.88
C GLU A 8 34.67 79.32 19.36
N ASN A 9 33.47 79.74 18.94
CA ASN A 9 33.24 81.10 18.42
C ASN A 9 33.50 82.21 19.45
N TYR A 10 33.22 81.95 20.74
CA TYR A 10 33.50 82.91 21.82
C TYR A 10 35.00 83.11 22.00
N LYS A 11 35.76 82.02 22.07
CA LYS A 11 37.21 82.03 22.26
C LYS A 11 37.96 82.62 21.06
N PHE A 12 37.47 82.37 19.83
CA PHE A 12 38.01 82.98 18.61
C PHE A 12 37.80 84.52 18.55
N ARG A 13 36.74 85.06 19.16
CA ARG A 13 36.52 86.51 19.25
C ARG A 13 37.45 87.18 20.26
N GLU A 14 37.70 86.54 21.42
CA GLU A 14 38.67 87.03 22.41
C GLU A 14 40.09 87.07 21.83
N LEU A 15 40.50 86.02 21.11
CA LEU A 15 41.81 85.91 20.47
C LEU A 15 42.10 87.02 19.43
N ARG A 16 41.07 87.54 18.73
CA ARG A 16 41.22 88.64 17.75
C ARG A 16 41.39 90.03 18.38
N ALA A 17 41.00 90.20 19.64
CA ALA A 17 41.07 91.49 20.35
C ALA A 17 42.41 91.71 21.08
N LEU A 18 43.27 90.69 21.13
CA LEU A 18 44.54 90.70 21.85
C LEU A 18 45.69 91.13 20.93
N SER A 19 46.62 91.93 21.45
CA SER A 19 47.85 92.30 20.73
C SER A 19 48.76 91.08 20.51
N ALA A 20 49.64 91.11 19.49
CA ALA A 20 50.51 89.97 19.15
C ALA A 20 51.39 89.47 20.33
N ALA A 21 51.72 90.35 21.28
CA ALA A 21 52.44 90.00 22.49
C ALA A 21 51.56 89.20 23.49
N GLN A 22 50.29 89.57 23.63
CA GLN A 22 49.33 88.91 24.53
C GLN A 22 48.90 87.54 23.99
N LEU A 23 48.74 87.39 22.67
CA LEU A 23 48.53 86.10 22.01
C LEU A 23 49.69 85.13 22.22
N LYS A 24 50.94 85.65 22.19
CA LYS A 24 52.13 84.84 22.48
C LYS A 24 52.17 84.40 23.95
N GLN A 25 51.77 85.27 24.86
CA GLN A 25 51.64 84.98 26.29
C GLN A 25 50.51 83.97 26.57
N GLU A 26 49.36 84.09 25.91
CA GLU A 26 48.25 83.15 26.04
C GLU A 26 48.59 81.78 25.44
N LYS A 27 49.29 81.75 24.30
CA LYS A 27 49.84 80.50 23.74
C LYS A 27 50.83 79.84 24.70
N GLN A 28 51.72 80.62 25.32
CA GLN A 28 52.65 80.12 26.32
C GLN A 28 51.93 79.63 27.59
N SER A 29 50.89 80.34 28.04
CA SER A 29 50.06 79.95 29.18
C SER A 29 49.23 78.70 28.89
N THR A 30 48.69 78.57 27.69
CA THR A 30 47.95 77.38 27.27
C THR A 30 48.91 76.19 27.14
N SER A 31 50.11 76.42 26.60
CA SER A 31 51.14 75.39 26.52
C SER A 31 51.59 74.92 27.90
N SER A 32 51.73 75.81 28.87
CA SER A 32 52.09 75.44 30.24
C SER A 32 50.95 74.73 30.96
N GLN A 33 49.70 75.16 30.77
CA GLN A 33 48.51 74.46 31.27
C GLN A 33 48.36 73.05 30.68
N LEU A 34 48.62 72.90 29.38
CA LEU A 34 48.57 71.59 28.71
C LEU A 34 49.65 70.66 29.28
N LEU A 35 50.88 71.16 29.44
CA LEU A 35 51.96 70.42 30.11
C LEU A 35 51.58 70.02 31.54
N HIS A 36 50.99 70.94 32.30
CA HIS A 36 50.52 70.68 33.66
C HIS A 36 49.43 69.61 33.71
N VAL A 37 48.40 69.70 32.85
CA VAL A 37 47.34 68.69 32.75
C VAL A 37 47.92 67.35 32.33
N GLN A 38 48.88 67.33 31.41
CA GLN A 38 49.53 66.11 30.96
C GLN A 38 50.35 65.46 32.08
N GLN A 39 51.02 66.26 32.91
CA GLN A 39 51.67 65.78 34.13
C GLN A 39 50.67 65.24 35.15
N GLN A 40 49.55 65.94 35.38
CA GLN A 40 48.49 65.46 36.27
C GLN A 40 47.86 64.15 35.78
N ILE A 41 47.65 63.99 34.47
CA ILE A 41 47.18 62.73 33.88
C ILE A 41 48.24 61.64 34.07
N SER A 42 49.52 61.95 33.87
CA SER A 42 50.61 61.00 34.05
C SER A 42 50.74 60.55 35.50
N ASP A 43 50.66 61.47 36.46
CA ASP A 43 50.74 61.18 37.89
C ASP A 43 49.50 60.39 38.36
N LEU A 44 48.32 60.73 37.85
CA LEU A 44 47.09 59.98 38.14
C LEU A 44 47.13 58.58 37.54
N ALA A 45 47.60 58.44 36.30
CA ALA A 45 47.77 57.16 35.61
C ALA A 45 48.83 56.30 36.28
N TYR A 46 49.93 56.88 36.77
CA TYR A 46 50.97 56.17 37.49
C TYR A 46 50.51 55.74 38.88
N GLY A 47 49.88 56.66 39.63
CA GLY A 47 49.36 56.40 40.99
C GLY A 47 48.24 55.35 41.02
N ASN A 48 47.45 55.24 39.95
CA ASN A 48 46.32 54.30 39.85
C ASN A 48 46.52 53.23 38.79
N TYR A 49 47.75 53.00 38.31
CA TYR A 49 48.03 52.06 37.22
C TYR A 49 47.44 50.67 37.47
N ARG A 50 47.57 50.15 38.70
CA ARG A 50 47.00 48.85 39.10
C ARG A 50 45.48 48.81 38.95
N ILE A 51 44.77 49.87 39.36
CA ILE A 51 43.30 49.91 39.26
C ILE A 51 42.88 49.91 37.78
N TYR A 52 43.55 50.69 36.93
CA TYR A 52 43.26 50.73 35.50
C TYR A 52 43.61 49.40 34.81
N ALA A 53 44.73 48.77 35.18
CA ALA A 53 45.12 47.46 34.66
C ALA A 53 44.13 46.36 35.10
N ASP A 54 43.73 46.35 36.37
CA ASP A 54 42.76 45.41 36.91
C ASP A 54 41.37 45.61 36.29
N ALA A 55 40.94 46.87 36.11
CA ALA A 55 39.69 47.22 35.42
C ALA A 55 39.70 46.81 33.94
N GLY A 56 40.83 47.01 33.25
CA GLY A 56 41.02 46.53 31.87
C GLY A 56 40.97 45.00 31.79
N SER A 57 41.64 44.31 32.71
CA SER A 57 41.65 42.84 32.79
C SER A 57 40.25 42.27 33.08
N THR A 58 39.51 42.85 34.03
CA THR A 58 38.13 42.45 34.32
C THR A 58 37.18 42.75 33.17
N THR A 59 37.36 43.88 32.46
CA THR A 59 36.56 44.19 31.27
C THR A 59 36.80 43.16 30.15
N GLU A 60 38.06 42.78 29.93
CA GLU A 60 38.41 41.74 28.95
C GLU A 60 37.85 40.36 29.35
N GLN A 61 37.93 40.00 30.63
CA GLN A 61 37.30 38.77 31.15
C GLN A 61 35.78 38.77 30.97
N CYS A 62 35.11 39.89 31.28
CA CYS A 62 33.67 40.06 31.02
C CYS A 62 33.35 39.89 29.53
N LYS A 63 34.14 40.50 28.65
CA LYS A 63 33.95 40.39 27.20
C LYS A 63 34.08 38.95 26.71
N GLN A 64 35.05 38.20 27.23
CA GLN A 64 35.22 36.77 26.92
C GLN A 64 34.06 35.93 27.46
N LEU A 65 33.58 36.19 28.67
CA LEU A 65 32.41 35.51 29.23
C LEU A 65 31.15 35.77 28.41
N PHE A 66 30.91 37.02 28.00
CA PHE A 66 29.80 37.37 27.10
C PHE A 66 29.94 36.70 25.73
N GLY A 67 31.16 36.59 25.19
CA GLY A 67 31.43 35.83 23.97
C GLY A 67 30.99 34.37 24.11
N LYS A 68 31.45 33.69 25.17
CA LYS A 68 31.06 32.30 25.46
C LYS A 68 29.56 32.14 25.68
N ALA A 69 28.92 33.07 26.37
CA ALA A 69 27.48 33.05 26.58
C ALA A 69 26.71 33.19 25.26
N ASN A 70 27.19 34.05 24.36
CA ASN A 70 26.61 34.22 23.03
C ASN A 70 26.79 32.96 22.16
N ASP A 71 27.95 32.32 22.23
CA ASP A 71 28.20 31.04 21.53
C ASP A 71 27.25 29.94 22.04
N LEU A 72 27.09 29.82 23.37
CA LEU A 72 26.13 28.89 23.98
C LEU A 72 24.70 29.14 23.54
N VAL A 73 24.28 30.41 23.44
CA VAL A 73 22.95 30.76 22.93
C VAL A 73 22.80 30.32 21.47
N GLY A 74 23.82 30.53 20.63
CA GLY A 74 23.81 30.07 19.24
C GLY A 74 23.74 28.55 19.11
N ASP A 75 24.38 27.80 20.01
CA ASP A 75 24.29 26.34 20.04
C ASP A 75 22.91 25.86 20.53
N ILE A 76 22.30 26.56 21.48
CA ILE A 76 20.92 26.28 21.91
C ILE A 76 19.93 26.54 20.77
N GLU A 77 20.07 27.64 20.02
CA GLU A 77 19.21 27.92 18.86
C GLU A 77 19.32 26.81 17.81
N LYS A 78 20.54 26.37 17.48
CA LYS A 78 20.75 25.23 16.57
C LYS A 78 20.11 23.94 17.11
N GLY A 79 20.23 23.69 18.42
CA GLY A 79 19.61 22.54 19.08
C GLY A 79 18.08 22.57 18.98
N ILE A 80 17.47 23.74 19.20
CA ILE A 80 16.02 23.93 19.08
C ILE A 80 15.54 23.68 17.65
N GLU A 81 16.25 24.19 16.64
CA GLU A 81 15.88 23.92 15.24
C GLU A 81 16.01 22.43 14.89
N SER A 82 17.07 21.75 15.35
CA SER A 82 17.23 20.32 15.15
C SER A 82 16.11 19.50 15.80
N ILE A 83 15.68 19.87 17.02
CA ILE A 83 14.53 19.25 17.69
C ILE A 83 13.25 19.50 16.90
N ARG A 84 13.04 20.73 16.41
CA ARG A 84 11.86 21.08 15.61
C ARG A 84 11.77 20.27 14.32
N GLU A 85 12.89 20.11 13.62
CA GLU A 85 12.95 19.26 12.42
C GLU A 85 12.65 17.79 12.74
N SER A 86 13.24 17.27 13.82
CA SER A 86 12.99 15.90 14.29
C SER A 86 11.52 15.68 14.65
N LEU A 87 10.89 16.66 15.29
CA LEU A 87 9.47 16.61 15.65
C LEU A 87 8.57 16.59 14.41
N LYS A 88 8.88 17.41 13.38
CA LYS A 88 8.15 17.38 12.10
C LYS A 88 8.29 16.05 11.39
N GLN A 89 9.49 15.46 11.38
CA GLN A 89 9.71 14.14 10.81
C GLN A 89 8.96 13.05 11.59
N PHE A 90 8.93 13.16 12.92
CA PHE A 90 8.17 12.25 13.76
C PHE A 90 6.67 12.34 13.48
N ASP A 91 6.11 13.54 13.36
CA ASP A 91 4.69 13.76 13.08
C ASP A 91 4.28 13.15 11.73
N SER A 92 5.08 13.41 10.69
CA SER A 92 4.86 12.81 9.35
C SER A 92 4.88 11.28 9.38
N LYS A 93 5.83 10.68 10.11
CA LYS A 93 5.89 9.22 10.26
C LYS A 93 4.74 8.68 11.11
N ASN A 94 4.33 9.41 12.13
CA ASN A 94 3.21 9.03 12.97
C ASN A 94 1.91 9.02 12.17
N ASP A 95 1.70 10.00 11.28
CA ASP A 95 0.55 10.02 10.37
C ASP A 95 0.54 8.80 9.43
N GLU A 96 1.68 8.43 8.86
CA GLU A 96 1.83 7.20 8.05
C GLU A 96 1.46 5.95 8.86
N VAL A 97 1.99 5.83 10.08
CA VAL A 97 1.70 4.70 10.97
C VAL A 97 0.22 4.64 11.36
N VAL A 98 -0.40 5.79 11.68
CA VAL A 98 -1.82 5.85 12.03
C VAL A 98 -2.70 5.45 10.84
N GLN A 99 -2.35 5.84 9.62
CA GLN A 99 -3.05 5.43 8.41
C GLN A 99 -2.93 3.91 8.18
N GLU A 100 -1.73 3.35 8.30
CA GLU A 100 -1.52 1.89 8.20
C GLU A 100 -2.32 1.14 9.26
N LEU A 101 -2.30 1.60 10.51
CA LEU A 101 -3.02 0.98 11.62
C LEU A 101 -4.54 1.02 11.39
N HIS A 102 -5.05 2.13 10.86
CA HIS A 102 -6.45 2.24 10.44
C HIS A 102 -6.80 1.24 9.33
N HIS A 103 -5.94 1.07 8.32
CA HIS A 103 -6.14 0.04 7.28
C HIS A 103 -6.15 -1.38 7.85
N LEU A 104 -5.25 -1.68 8.80
CA LEU A 104 -5.20 -2.97 9.47
C LEU A 104 -6.45 -3.22 10.32
N GLN A 105 -6.94 -2.22 11.05
CA GLN A 105 -8.20 -2.33 11.82
C GLN A 105 -9.40 -2.62 10.91
N LEU A 106 -9.48 -1.94 9.75
CA LEU A 106 -10.52 -2.22 8.76
C LEU A 106 -10.40 -3.64 8.20
N ALA A 107 -9.17 -4.11 7.95
CA ALA A 107 -8.91 -5.47 7.49
C ALA A 107 -9.21 -6.53 8.56
N GLU A 108 -8.97 -6.27 9.84
CA GLU A 108 -9.24 -7.20 10.94
C GLU A 108 -10.75 -7.36 11.20
N SER A 109 -11.53 -6.30 10.97
CA SER A 109 -12.96 -6.33 11.24
C SER A 109 -13.65 -7.46 10.47
N LYS A 110 -14.19 -8.46 11.20
CA LYS A 110 -14.91 -9.62 10.62
C LYS A 110 -16.17 -9.23 9.83
N SER A 111 -16.65 -8.00 10.03
CA SER A 111 -17.74 -7.37 9.26
C SER A 111 -17.28 -6.76 7.93
N SER A 112 -15.98 -6.81 7.62
CA SER A 112 -15.47 -6.26 6.38
C SER A 112 -15.91 -7.12 5.20
N ARG A 113 -16.53 -6.47 4.20
CA ARG A 113 -16.90 -7.07 2.91
C ARG A 113 -15.70 -7.73 2.20
N LEU A 114 -14.47 -7.37 2.60
CA LEU A 114 -13.25 -8.02 2.13
C LEU A 114 -13.18 -9.49 2.57
N TRP A 115 -13.49 -9.80 3.82
CA TRP A 115 -13.49 -11.18 4.32
C TRP A 115 -14.52 -12.05 3.61
N ASP A 116 -15.68 -11.49 3.24
CA ASP A 116 -16.69 -12.21 2.48
C ASP A 116 -16.10 -12.71 1.15
N ILE A 117 -15.42 -11.83 0.41
CA ILE A 117 -14.77 -12.16 -0.87
C ILE A 117 -13.62 -13.16 -0.67
N LEU A 118 -12.75 -12.92 0.32
CA LEU A 118 -11.61 -13.80 0.61
C LEU A 118 -12.04 -15.19 1.08
N SER A 119 -13.24 -15.32 1.66
CA SER A 119 -13.80 -16.61 2.11
C SER A 119 -14.41 -17.45 0.98
N LEU A 120 -14.66 -16.87 -0.20
CA LEU A 120 -15.36 -17.55 -1.29
C LEU A 120 -14.68 -18.85 -1.75
N PRO A 121 -13.34 -18.94 -1.90
CA PRO A 121 -12.69 -20.19 -2.29
C PRO A 121 -12.94 -21.31 -1.26
N MET A 122 -12.88 -20.99 0.03
CA MET A 122 -13.18 -21.98 1.08
C MET A 122 -14.65 -22.43 1.03
N ARG A 123 -15.58 -21.51 0.75
CA ARG A 123 -17.00 -21.84 0.58
C ARG A 123 -17.24 -22.68 -0.67
N MET A 124 -16.54 -22.39 -1.77
CA MET A 124 -16.56 -23.20 -3.00
C MET A 124 -16.15 -24.64 -2.69
N ASP A 125 -15.06 -24.85 -1.97
CA ASP A 125 -14.61 -26.19 -1.58
C ASP A 125 -15.65 -26.96 -0.75
N ILE A 126 -16.37 -26.25 0.14
CA ILE A 126 -17.48 -26.83 0.92
C ILE A 126 -18.65 -27.20 -0.01
N CYS A 127 -19.02 -26.31 -0.94
CA CYS A 127 -20.11 -26.55 -1.88
C CYS A 127 -19.84 -27.77 -2.76
N ILE A 128 -18.63 -27.92 -3.28
CA ILE A 128 -18.23 -29.07 -4.11
C ILE A 128 -18.31 -30.36 -3.28
N ARG A 129 -17.61 -30.43 -2.13
CA ARG A 129 -17.60 -31.63 -1.28
C ARG A 129 -18.97 -32.06 -0.76
N ALA A 130 -19.88 -31.12 -0.58
CA ALA A 130 -21.24 -31.39 -0.10
C ALA A 130 -22.24 -31.68 -1.25
N GLY A 131 -21.81 -31.66 -2.51
CA GLY A 131 -22.68 -31.88 -3.67
C GLY A 131 -23.62 -30.72 -3.99
N TYR A 132 -23.37 -29.52 -3.45
CA TYR A 132 -24.14 -28.30 -3.73
C TYR A 132 -23.71 -27.66 -5.05
N TYR A 133 -23.88 -28.38 -6.15
CA TYR A 133 -23.38 -28.00 -7.48
C TYR A 133 -23.98 -26.70 -8.02
N ASP A 134 -25.24 -26.40 -7.71
CA ASP A 134 -25.86 -25.12 -8.10
C ASP A 134 -25.18 -23.92 -7.43
N MET A 135 -24.79 -24.06 -6.17
CA MET A 135 -24.08 -23.00 -5.44
C MET A 135 -22.62 -22.88 -5.90
N ALA A 136 -21.95 -24.01 -6.12
CA ALA A 136 -20.60 -24.02 -6.71
C ALA A 136 -20.59 -23.32 -8.08
N TYR A 137 -21.59 -23.61 -8.92
CA TYR A 137 -21.76 -22.95 -10.20
C TYR A 137 -21.94 -21.43 -10.08
N LEU A 138 -22.80 -20.96 -9.16
CA LEU A 138 -22.98 -19.52 -8.92
C LEU A 138 -21.68 -18.83 -8.54
N LEU A 139 -20.84 -19.49 -7.73
CA LEU A 139 -19.52 -18.99 -7.35
C LEU A 139 -18.55 -18.95 -8.53
N THR A 140 -18.56 -19.95 -9.43
CA THR A 140 -17.76 -19.92 -10.66
C THR A 140 -18.15 -18.76 -11.56
N ASN A 141 -19.46 -18.53 -11.75
CA ASN A 141 -19.95 -17.38 -12.51
C ASN A 141 -19.55 -16.06 -11.88
N TYR A 142 -19.60 -15.97 -10.55
CA TYR A 142 -19.14 -14.78 -9.84
C TYR A 142 -17.64 -14.51 -10.12
N GLY A 143 -16.79 -15.54 -10.13
CA GLY A 143 -15.39 -15.42 -10.55
C GLY A 143 -15.23 -14.85 -11.96
N VAL A 144 -16.03 -15.32 -12.93
CA VAL A 144 -16.03 -14.79 -14.31
C VAL A 144 -16.50 -13.33 -14.35
N GLN A 145 -17.51 -12.96 -13.55
CA GLN A 145 -17.98 -11.59 -13.44
C GLN A 145 -16.90 -10.67 -12.85
N LEU A 146 -16.16 -11.12 -11.83
CA LEU A 146 -15.03 -10.36 -11.27
C LEU A 146 -13.97 -10.04 -12.34
N GLN A 147 -13.67 -11.00 -13.22
CA GLN A 147 -12.76 -10.79 -14.35
C GLN A 147 -13.35 -9.81 -15.37
N THR A 148 -14.63 -9.96 -15.71
CA THR A 148 -15.31 -9.14 -16.73
C THR A 148 -15.47 -7.68 -16.28
N HIS A 149 -15.72 -7.44 -15.00
CA HIS A 149 -15.81 -6.09 -14.41
C HIS A 149 -14.44 -5.43 -14.16
N GLY A 150 -13.33 -6.11 -14.47
CA GLY A 150 -11.99 -5.54 -14.32
C GLY A 150 -11.51 -5.38 -12.88
N LEU A 151 -12.13 -6.08 -11.93
CA LEU A 151 -11.76 -6.07 -10.51
C LEU A 151 -10.49 -6.87 -10.22
N THR A 152 -10.04 -7.69 -11.18
CA THR A 152 -8.82 -8.50 -11.11
C THR A 152 -7.52 -7.71 -11.34
N LYS A 153 -7.58 -6.37 -11.39
CA LYS A 153 -6.38 -5.52 -11.27
C LYS A 153 -5.68 -5.71 -9.92
N ASN A 154 -6.44 -6.01 -8.87
CA ASN A 154 -5.89 -6.38 -7.57
C ASN A 154 -5.48 -7.87 -7.59
N SER A 155 -4.23 -8.17 -7.27
CA SER A 155 -3.67 -9.53 -7.30
C SER A 155 -4.41 -10.51 -6.38
N ILE A 156 -4.88 -10.04 -5.22
CA ILE A 156 -5.61 -10.89 -4.26
C ILE A 156 -6.99 -11.26 -4.81
N ILE A 157 -7.72 -10.29 -5.35
CA ILE A 157 -9.03 -10.53 -5.99
C ILE A 157 -8.86 -11.44 -7.21
N LYS A 158 -7.78 -11.25 -7.99
CA LYS A 158 -7.44 -12.13 -9.10
C LYS A 158 -7.26 -13.57 -8.63
N GLN A 159 -6.48 -13.82 -7.58
CA GLN A 159 -6.30 -15.17 -7.03
C GLN A 159 -7.62 -15.80 -6.58
N VAL A 160 -8.51 -15.02 -5.95
CA VAL A 160 -9.85 -15.49 -5.60
C VAL A 160 -10.64 -15.88 -6.85
N ALA A 161 -10.72 -14.98 -7.84
CA ALA A 161 -11.44 -15.23 -9.08
C ALA A 161 -10.91 -16.46 -9.83
N ASP A 162 -9.60 -16.59 -9.94
CA ASP A 162 -8.94 -17.71 -10.62
C ASP A 162 -9.29 -19.03 -9.91
N LYS A 163 -9.22 -19.10 -8.57
CA LYS A 163 -9.66 -20.30 -7.81
C LYS A 163 -11.13 -20.66 -8.04
N LEU A 164 -12.02 -19.67 -8.08
CA LEU A 164 -13.46 -19.92 -8.32
C LEU A 164 -13.72 -20.43 -9.75
N ILE A 165 -12.91 -20.00 -10.71
CA ILE A 165 -13.00 -20.44 -12.11
C ILE A 165 -12.38 -21.83 -12.29
N ASP A 166 -11.22 -22.08 -11.68
CA ASP A 166 -10.52 -23.37 -11.75
C ASP A 166 -11.33 -24.49 -11.10
N ALA A 167 -12.09 -24.17 -10.05
CA ALA A 167 -13.04 -25.09 -9.43
C ALA A 167 -14.07 -25.67 -10.42
N ARG A 168 -14.30 -25.04 -11.59
CA ARG A 168 -15.16 -25.62 -12.63
C ARG A 168 -14.66 -26.98 -13.11
N TYR A 169 -13.35 -27.20 -13.17
CA TYR A 169 -12.79 -28.44 -13.71
C TYR A 169 -13.14 -29.60 -12.79
N HIS A 170 -13.01 -29.38 -11.47
CA HIS A 170 -13.43 -30.35 -10.46
C HIS A 170 -14.94 -30.60 -10.50
N LEU A 171 -15.74 -29.55 -10.64
CA LEU A 171 -17.20 -29.68 -10.74
C LEU A 171 -17.62 -30.49 -11.97
N LEU A 172 -17.01 -30.22 -13.13
CA LEU A 172 -17.27 -30.97 -14.36
C LEU A 172 -16.84 -32.43 -14.23
N ASP A 173 -15.66 -32.69 -13.66
CA ASP A 173 -15.16 -34.05 -13.45
C ASP A 173 -16.09 -34.86 -12.54
N GLU A 174 -16.55 -34.27 -11.43
CA GLU A 174 -17.48 -34.92 -10.50
C GLU A 174 -18.84 -35.22 -11.15
N LEU A 175 -19.39 -34.25 -11.90
CA LEU A 175 -20.65 -34.42 -12.61
C LEU A 175 -20.53 -35.47 -13.74
N PHE A 176 -19.44 -35.47 -14.51
CA PHE A 176 -19.25 -36.47 -15.57
C PHE A 176 -18.99 -37.87 -15.00
N ASN A 177 -18.29 -37.97 -13.87
CA ASN A 177 -18.05 -39.25 -13.19
C ASN A 177 -19.35 -39.98 -12.80
N THR A 178 -20.47 -39.27 -12.61
CA THR A 178 -21.78 -39.91 -12.39
C THR A 178 -22.20 -40.83 -13.55
N PHE A 179 -21.75 -40.56 -14.78
CA PHE A 179 -22.04 -41.39 -15.95
C PHE A 179 -21.15 -42.63 -16.04
N ALA A 180 -20.02 -42.67 -15.32
CA ALA A 180 -19.15 -43.85 -15.20
C ALA A 180 -19.66 -44.89 -14.18
N GLY A 181 -20.93 -44.78 -13.79
CA GLY A 181 -21.66 -45.68 -12.90
C GLY A 181 -23.10 -45.94 -13.37
N PRO A 182 -23.88 -46.70 -12.58
CA PRO A 182 -25.32 -46.84 -12.81
C PRO A 182 -26.01 -45.50 -12.53
N ILE A 183 -26.79 -45.02 -13.49
CA ILE A 183 -27.52 -43.74 -13.39
C ILE A 183 -28.90 -43.91 -14.04
N ASP A 184 -29.94 -43.43 -13.37
CA ASP A 184 -31.30 -43.43 -13.93
C ASP A 184 -31.56 -42.21 -14.83
N LEU A 185 -32.68 -42.26 -15.54
CA LEU A 185 -33.02 -41.23 -16.52
C LEU A 185 -33.28 -39.86 -15.88
N ALA A 186 -33.92 -39.82 -14.71
CA ALA A 186 -34.25 -38.56 -14.05
C ALA A 186 -32.97 -37.85 -13.55
N ASN A 187 -32.07 -38.62 -12.94
CA ASN A 187 -30.78 -38.15 -12.46
C ASN A 187 -29.87 -37.72 -13.62
N SER A 188 -29.84 -38.46 -14.73
CA SER A 188 -29.03 -38.06 -15.90
C SER A 188 -29.48 -36.72 -16.50
N ILE A 189 -30.79 -36.47 -16.58
CA ILE A 189 -31.34 -35.17 -17.02
C ILE A 189 -30.94 -34.06 -16.05
N GLN A 190 -31.05 -34.29 -14.73
CA GLN A 190 -30.67 -33.31 -13.72
C GLN A 190 -29.17 -32.97 -13.79
N VAL A 191 -28.31 -33.99 -13.86
CA VAL A 191 -26.86 -33.81 -13.97
C VAL A 191 -26.51 -33.02 -15.22
N VAL A 192 -27.07 -33.37 -16.39
CA VAL A 192 -26.79 -32.62 -17.62
C VAL A 192 -27.29 -31.18 -17.55
N ASN A 193 -28.46 -30.94 -16.95
CA ASN A 193 -28.94 -29.57 -16.74
C ASN A 193 -27.98 -28.76 -15.86
N ASN A 194 -27.32 -29.39 -14.88
CA ASN A 194 -26.28 -28.74 -14.10
C ASN A 194 -25.00 -28.50 -14.91
N ILE A 195 -24.56 -29.48 -15.70
CA ILE A 195 -23.40 -29.32 -16.59
C ILE A 195 -23.62 -28.19 -17.60
N ARG A 196 -24.83 -28.04 -18.16
CA ARG A 196 -25.19 -26.97 -19.13
C ARG A 196 -25.06 -25.57 -18.57
N LYS A 197 -25.19 -25.42 -17.25
CA LYS A 197 -25.04 -24.12 -16.60
C LYS A 197 -23.58 -23.67 -16.66
N ILE A 198 -22.62 -24.60 -16.50
CA ILE A 198 -21.19 -24.32 -16.38
C ILE A 198 -20.63 -23.71 -17.68
N PRO A 199 -19.94 -22.55 -17.62
CA PRO A 199 -19.48 -21.85 -18.82
C PRO A 199 -18.32 -22.58 -19.52
N TYR A 200 -18.08 -22.22 -20.79
CA TYR A 200 -16.97 -22.71 -21.61
C TYR A 200 -17.00 -24.21 -21.96
N LEU A 201 -18.17 -24.83 -21.90
CA LEU A 201 -18.40 -26.19 -22.38
C LEU A 201 -19.38 -26.18 -23.55
N SER A 202 -18.93 -26.61 -24.73
CA SER A 202 -19.82 -26.72 -25.89
C SER A 202 -20.72 -27.96 -25.78
N SER A 203 -21.93 -27.90 -26.38
CA SER A 203 -22.83 -29.06 -26.48
C SER A 203 -22.13 -30.28 -27.11
N THR A 204 -21.26 -30.07 -28.10
CA THR A 204 -20.49 -31.15 -28.73
C THR A 204 -19.52 -31.80 -27.76
N GLN A 205 -18.74 -31.00 -27.01
CA GLN A 205 -17.84 -31.52 -25.99
C GLN A 205 -18.60 -32.28 -24.91
N MET A 206 -19.72 -31.73 -24.43
CA MET A 206 -20.57 -32.39 -23.43
C MET A 206 -21.06 -33.76 -23.89
N ARG A 207 -21.53 -33.87 -25.14
CA ARG A 207 -21.98 -35.14 -25.73
C ARG A 207 -20.85 -36.16 -25.77
N ILE A 208 -19.66 -35.75 -26.25
CA ILE A 208 -18.48 -36.62 -26.32
C ILE A 208 -18.07 -37.08 -24.92
N MET A 209 -17.98 -36.16 -23.95
CA MET A 209 -17.61 -36.50 -22.57
C MET A 209 -18.58 -37.52 -21.97
N ILE A 210 -19.89 -37.31 -22.08
CA ILE A 210 -20.86 -38.27 -21.54
C ILE A 210 -20.66 -39.66 -22.16
N LEU A 211 -20.49 -39.75 -23.48
CA LEU A 211 -20.23 -41.03 -24.14
C LEU A 211 -18.92 -41.69 -23.67
N GLN A 212 -17.86 -40.92 -23.46
CA GLN A 212 -16.60 -41.43 -22.91
C GLN A 212 -16.78 -42.00 -21.50
N TYR A 213 -17.50 -41.30 -20.62
CA TYR A 213 -17.77 -41.81 -19.27
C TYR A 213 -18.70 -43.04 -19.28
N ARG A 214 -19.65 -43.12 -20.24
CA ARG A 214 -20.44 -44.35 -20.46
C ARG A 214 -19.59 -45.51 -20.98
N ASP A 215 -18.58 -45.25 -21.79
CA ASP A 215 -17.61 -46.25 -22.23
C ASP A 215 -16.81 -46.79 -21.04
N VAL A 216 -16.33 -45.92 -20.16
CA VAL A 216 -15.70 -46.30 -18.88
C VAL A 216 -16.63 -47.16 -18.02
N TYR A 217 -17.93 -46.86 -17.97
CA TYR A 217 -18.90 -47.71 -17.26
C TYR A 217 -19.01 -49.11 -17.88
N LEU A 218 -19.09 -49.20 -19.21
CA LEU A 218 -19.12 -50.47 -19.92
C LEU A 218 -17.84 -51.28 -19.64
N GLU A 219 -16.66 -50.67 -19.74
CA GLU A 219 -15.38 -51.33 -19.45
C GLU A 219 -15.35 -51.91 -18.03
N LYS A 220 -15.79 -51.15 -17.02
CA LYS A 220 -15.90 -51.63 -15.64
C LYS A 220 -16.81 -52.87 -15.55
N ARG A 221 -17.99 -52.82 -16.17
CA ARG A 221 -18.94 -53.95 -16.18
C ARG A 221 -18.39 -55.18 -16.89
N LEU A 222 -17.63 -55.00 -17.97
CA LEU A 222 -16.97 -56.09 -18.69
C LEU A 222 -15.82 -56.71 -17.89
N LEU A 223 -15.05 -55.89 -17.18
CA LEU A 223 -14.00 -56.33 -16.26
C LEU A 223 -14.57 -57.21 -15.14
N ASP A 224 -15.70 -56.82 -14.55
CA ASP A 224 -16.34 -57.56 -13.45
C ASP A 224 -16.76 -59.00 -13.85
N ILE A 225 -17.12 -59.22 -15.11
CA ILE A 225 -17.56 -60.53 -15.60
C ILE A 225 -16.45 -61.38 -16.23
N ARG A 226 -15.23 -60.82 -16.42
CA ARG A 226 -14.15 -61.46 -17.19
C ARG A 226 -13.72 -62.83 -16.67
N SER A 227 -13.82 -63.06 -15.36
CA SER A 227 -13.41 -64.32 -14.71
C SER A 227 -14.51 -65.38 -14.64
N GLN A 228 -15.70 -65.11 -15.20
CA GLN A 228 -16.86 -66.01 -15.11
C GLN A 228 -16.82 -67.08 -16.22
N PRO A 229 -17.24 -68.33 -15.95
CA PRO A 229 -17.19 -69.42 -16.94
C PRO A 229 -18.08 -69.14 -18.17
N ASP A 230 -19.20 -68.42 -17.99
CA ASP A 230 -20.14 -68.04 -19.06
C ASP A 230 -19.84 -66.64 -19.64
N PHE A 231 -18.58 -66.22 -19.65
CA PHE A 231 -18.16 -64.86 -20.00
C PHE A 231 -18.77 -64.34 -21.31
N ILE A 232 -18.73 -65.12 -22.38
CA ILE A 232 -19.19 -64.68 -23.71
C ILE A 232 -20.69 -64.35 -23.70
N LEU A 233 -21.51 -65.18 -23.04
CA LEU A 233 -22.95 -64.97 -23.00
C LEU A 233 -23.29 -63.73 -22.16
N ARG A 234 -22.65 -63.59 -20.99
CA ARG A 234 -22.81 -62.41 -20.12
C ARG A 234 -22.27 -61.13 -20.75
N MET A 235 -21.22 -61.22 -21.54
CA MET A 235 -20.67 -60.07 -22.28
C MET A 235 -21.69 -59.51 -23.25
N VAL A 236 -22.39 -60.38 -24.01
CA VAL A 236 -23.45 -59.95 -24.94
C VAL A 236 -24.60 -59.29 -24.18
N GLU A 237 -25.02 -59.85 -23.05
CA GLU A 237 -26.07 -59.28 -22.20
C GLU A 237 -25.67 -57.89 -21.65
N VAL A 238 -24.49 -57.79 -21.04
CA VAL A 238 -23.96 -56.51 -20.50
C VAL A 238 -23.83 -55.46 -21.59
N TYR A 239 -23.29 -55.83 -22.75
CA TYR A 239 -23.14 -54.90 -23.87
C TYR A 239 -24.51 -54.40 -24.36
N ARG A 240 -25.47 -55.30 -24.55
CA ARG A 240 -26.83 -54.96 -24.99
C ARG A 240 -27.49 -53.98 -24.01
N ASP A 241 -27.44 -54.28 -22.72
CA ASP A 241 -28.08 -53.48 -21.69
C ASP A 241 -27.41 -52.10 -21.56
N CYS A 242 -26.07 -52.05 -21.52
CA CYS A 242 -25.32 -50.79 -21.48
C CYS A 242 -25.55 -49.91 -22.73
N MET A 243 -25.65 -50.50 -23.92
CA MET A 243 -25.93 -49.77 -25.15
C MET A 243 -27.35 -49.24 -25.18
N TYR A 244 -28.33 -50.05 -24.77
CA TYR A 244 -29.72 -49.61 -24.66
C TYR A 244 -29.85 -48.43 -23.70
N ASP A 245 -29.31 -48.55 -22.48
CA ASP A 245 -29.33 -47.49 -21.48
C ASP A 245 -28.66 -46.21 -21.99
N THR A 246 -27.49 -46.34 -22.63
CA THR A 246 -26.74 -45.20 -23.16
C THR A 246 -27.49 -44.52 -24.30
N MET A 247 -28.14 -45.28 -25.19
CA MET A 247 -28.93 -44.73 -26.28
C MET A 247 -30.17 -44.00 -25.76
N VAL A 248 -30.92 -44.60 -24.83
CA VAL A 248 -32.09 -43.98 -24.21
C VAL A 248 -31.72 -42.69 -23.48
N LEU A 249 -30.66 -42.74 -22.67
CA LEU A 249 -30.12 -41.57 -21.97
C LEU A 249 -29.72 -40.47 -22.96
N HIS A 250 -28.96 -40.82 -24.01
CA HIS A 250 -28.49 -39.85 -24.99
C HIS A 250 -29.64 -39.14 -25.71
N LEU A 251 -30.66 -39.90 -26.13
CA LEU A 251 -31.83 -39.34 -26.82
C LEU A 251 -32.68 -38.45 -25.90
N ALA A 252 -32.83 -38.82 -24.62
CA ALA A 252 -33.59 -38.02 -23.66
C ALA A 252 -32.88 -36.71 -23.31
N VAL A 253 -31.56 -36.77 -23.14
CA VAL A 253 -30.75 -35.64 -22.72
C VAL A 253 -30.46 -34.71 -23.90
N PHE A 254 -30.28 -35.23 -25.11
CA PHE A 254 -29.94 -34.48 -26.32
C PHE A 254 -30.97 -34.68 -27.45
N PRO A 255 -32.16 -34.04 -27.37
CA PRO A 255 -33.17 -34.17 -28.41
C PRO A 255 -32.68 -33.60 -29.76
N GLU A 256 -33.06 -34.25 -30.87
CA GLU A 256 -32.58 -33.95 -32.23
C GLU A 256 -32.81 -32.49 -32.68
N ASN A 257 -33.78 -31.80 -32.08
CA ASN A 257 -34.10 -30.40 -32.35
C ASN A 257 -32.92 -29.43 -32.09
N GLU A 258 -31.92 -29.81 -31.29
CA GLU A 258 -30.71 -29.01 -31.08
C GLU A 258 -29.74 -29.03 -32.28
N ILE A 259 -29.78 -30.09 -33.11
CA ILE A 259 -28.88 -30.27 -34.25
C ILE A 259 -29.32 -29.39 -35.42
N SER A 260 -30.63 -29.26 -35.63
CA SER A 260 -31.22 -28.49 -36.75
C SER A 260 -31.09 -26.97 -36.59
N ARG A 261 -31.09 -26.43 -35.37
CA ARG A 261 -30.92 -24.96 -35.15
C ARG A 261 -29.55 -24.45 -35.59
N ARG A 262 -28.48 -25.27 -35.47
CA ARG A 262 -27.13 -24.87 -35.90
C ARG A 262 -26.92 -24.87 -37.41
N GLN A 263 -27.70 -25.65 -38.18
CA GLN A 263 -27.62 -25.59 -39.64
C GLN A 263 -28.31 -24.35 -40.23
N THR A 264 -29.19 -23.70 -39.48
CA THR A 264 -29.89 -22.48 -39.91
C THR A 264 -29.06 -21.22 -39.63
N ASP A 265 -28.28 -21.19 -38.55
CA ASP A 265 -27.42 -20.04 -38.19
C ASP A 265 -26.10 -19.94 -39.00
N VAL A 266 -25.75 -20.95 -39.80
CA VAL A 266 -24.56 -20.92 -40.70
C VAL A 266 -24.92 -20.41 -42.11
N LYS A 267 -26.17 -20.02 -42.35
CA LYS A 267 -26.61 -19.37 -43.59
C LYS A 267 -27.00 -17.91 -43.34
N ILE A 268 -26.03 -17.04 -43.02
CA ILE A 268 -26.05 -15.59 -43.33
C ILE A 268 -24.62 -15.15 -43.63
#